data_AF-A0A7T4Y5I5-F1
#
_entry.id   AF-A0A7T4Y5I5-F1
#
_cell.length_a   1.000
_cell.length_b   1.000
_cell.length_c   1.000
_cell.angle_alpha   90.00
_cell.angle_beta   90.00
_cell.angle_gamma   90.00
#
_symmetry.space_group_name_H-M   'P 1'
#
loop_
_entity.id
_entity.type
_entity.pdbx_description
1 polymer ?
#
loop_
_entity_poly.entity_id
_entity_poly.type
_entity_poly.pdbx_seq_one_letter_code
_entity_poly.pdbx_strand_id
1 'polypeptide(L)'
;MSQAVSSPQSAPEPVQQPAASPAPVRKRGGAAASAAPSAAASATGTEAQAHPTVKIDSLDMEARGVGRLVNEDGTPGKVIFVEGALPGETVAYQSYRRKPSFEQAHLVEVRASSVMRVQPGCVNFGVCGGCSMQHLDARAQLAIKQRVLEDNLWHLGKVRPEMVFRPIAGPDWGYRYRARLTVRHVAKKGGVLVGFHERKSSYVADMKSCEVLPPHVSAMLLPLRELVAGLSIRDRMPQIELAVGQDVTALVLRILEPLNDADRDLLRAFADRHNVQFWLQPKGPDTVVPFYPLDRELAYTLPEFGIRMPFKPTDFTQVNHQINRVLIKRALRLLDAQPGDRLLDLFCGIGNFTLPLATQGREVMGIEGSEALTARALANADYNGLAHKVAFACRNLFEVTAEDMAALGRFDRWLVDPPREGALAVSKALAELAQAGSDVLPHRIVYVSCNPATLARDAGLLVHEAGYRLRGAGVVNMFPHTSHVESIAVFERA
;
A
#
# COMPACT_ATOMS: atom_id res chain seq x y z
N MET A 1 45.15 20.21 37.76
CA MET A 1 44.64 21.17 38.76
C MET A 1 43.13 21.06 38.81
N SER A 2 42.62 21.01 40.04
CA SER A 2 41.26 20.83 40.56
C SER A 2 40.00 20.92 39.68
N GLN A 3 39.16 19.89 39.88
CA GLN A 3 37.73 19.90 40.23
C GLN A 3 36.72 20.72 39.38
N ALA A 4 35.72 20.03 38.83
CA ALA A 4 34.34 20.08 39.35
C ALA A 4 33.47 18.98 38.72
N VAL A 5 32.87 18.16 39.58
CA VAL A 5 31.85 17.15 39.29
C VAL A 5 30.50 17.87 39.21
N SER A 6 29.71 17.58 38.18
CA SER A 6 28.32 18.04 38.05
C SER A 6 27.45 16.87 37.56
N SER A 7 26.43 16.57 38.35
CA SER A 7 25.47 15.46 38.21
C SER A 7 24.52 15.67 37.03
N PRO A 8 23.92 14.59 36.47
CA PRO A 8 23.01 14.67 35.33
C PRO A 8 21.66 15.26 35.73
N GLN A 9 21.20 16.25 34.96
CA GLN A 9 19.86 16.80 35.04
C GLN A 9 18.82 15.77 34.57
N SER A 10 17.76 15.67 35.37
CA SER A 10 16.57 14.84 35.20
C SER A 10 15.83 15.09 33.89
N ALA A 11 15.45 14.01 33.21
CA ALA A 11 14.56 14.02 32.04
C ALA A 11 13.15 14.55 32.40
N PRO A 12 12.49 15.31 31.51
CA PRO A 12 11.11 15.73 31.71
C PRO A 12 10.13 14.55 31.52
N GLU A 13 9.17 14.43 32.44
CA GLU A 13 8.10 13.43 32.43
C GLU A 13 7.19 13.56 31.18
N PRO A 14 6.67 12.43 30.66
CA PRO A 14 5.72 12.45 29.55
C PRO A 14 4.34 12.93 30.01
N VAL A 15 3.84 13.97 29.34
CA VAL A 15 2.49 14.52 29.50
C VAL A 15 1.44 13.43 29.19
N GLN A 16 0.72 13.01 30.22
CA GLN A 16 -0.41 12.09 30.12
C GLN A 16 -1.61 12.77 29.44
N GLN A 17 -2.06 12.21 28.31
CA GLN A 17 -3.36 12.55 27.73
C GLN A 17 -4.49 11.86 28.53
N PRO A 18 -5.57 12.58 28.89
CA PRO A 18 -6.64 12.01 29.70
C PRO A 18 -7.48 10.99 28.92
N ALA A 19 -7.75 9.86 29.58
CA ALA A 19 -8.60 8.77 29.10
C ALA A 19 -10.04 9.24 28.84
N ALA A 20 -10.58 8.89 27.67
CA ALA A 20 -11.98 9.10 27.34
C ALA A 20 -12.89 8.19 28.18
N SER A 21 -13.76 8.81 28.99
CA SER A 21 -14.79 8.14 29.79
C SER A 21 -15.82 7.37 28.93
N PRO A 22 -16.35 6.23 29.40
CA PRO A 22 -17.34 5.45 28.68
C PRO A 22 -18.75 6.08 28.77
N ALA A 23 -19.45 6.14 27.64
CA ALA A 23 -20.84 6.59 27.55
C ALA A 23 -21.82 5.61 28.24
N PRO A 24 -22.98 6.09 28.73
CA PRO A 24 -23.78 5.37 29.72
C PRO A 24 -24.65 4.26 29.12
N VAL A 25 -24.74 3.18 29.92
CA VAL A 25 -25.61 2.02 29.75
C VAL A 25 -27.08 2.42 29.83
N ARG A 26 -27.85 2.21 28.75
CA ARG A 26 -29.32 2.21 28.82
C ARG A 26 -29.81 0.79 29.11
N LYS A 27 -30.31 0.58 30.33
CA LYS A 27 -31.21 -0.52 30.69
C LYS A 27 -32.56 -0.32 30.00
N ARG A 28 -33.09 -1.36 29.35
CA ARG A 28 -34.54 -1.66 29.32
C ARG A 28 -34.69 -3.18 29.23
N GLY A 29 -35.59 -3.70 30.07
CA GLY A 29 -35.72 -5.10 30.41
C GLY A 29 -36.69 -5.88 29.52
N GLY A 30 -36.88 -7.14 29.90
CA GLY A 30 -38.14 -7.86 29.68
C GLY A 30 -38.10 -8.86 28.54
N ALA A 31 -38.05 -10.13 28.92
CA ALA A 31 -38.08 -11.31 28.06
C ALA A 31 -39.43 -11.50 27.34
N ALA A 32 -39.38 -12.07 26.14
CA ALA A 32 -40.39 -12.99 25.64
C ALA A 32 -39.76 -13.89 24.57
N ALA A 33 -39.83 -15.20 24.78
CA ALA A 33 -39.54 -16.22 23.79
C ALA A 33 -40.60 -16.19 22.68
N SER A 34 -40.19 -16.41 21.43
CA SER A 34 -41.10 -16.96 20.43
C SER A 34 -40.34 -17.63 19.28
N ALA A 35 -40.90 -18.76 18.90
CA ALA A 35 -40.43 -19.71 17.91
C ALA A 35 -40.44 -19.15 16.48
N ALA A 36 -39.69 -19.82 15.61
CA ALA A 36 -39.74 -19.62 14.17
C ALA A 36 -41.16 -19.75 13.61
N PRO A 37 -41.52 -18.98 12.58
CA PRO A 37 -42.59 -19.35 11.69
C PRO A 37 -42.04 -19.67 10.29
N SER A 38 -42.37 -20.87 9.81
CA SER A 38 -42.57 -21.12 8.38
C SER A 38 -43.90 -20.49 7.95
N ALA A 39 -43.91 -19.70 6.88
CA ALA A 39 -45.09 -19.40 6.07
C ALA A 39 -44.55 -18.81 4.74
N ALA A 40 -44.78 -19.43 3.59
CA ALA A 40 -46.04 -19.44 2.84
C ALA A 40 -46.45 -18.02 2.41
N ALA A 41 -46.61 -17.88 1.09
CA ALA A 41 -46.76 -16.65 0.33
C ALA A 41 -47.89 -15.73 0.83
N SER A 42 -47.58 -14.44 0.91
CA SER A 42 -48.55 -13.36 0.76
C SER A 42 -47.91 -12.25 -0.07
N ALA A 43 -48.36 -12.15 -1.33
CA ALA A 43 -48.05 -11.05 -2.22
C ALA A 43 -48.80 -9.81 -1.72
N THR A 44 -48.09 -8.91 -1.06
CA THR A 44 -48.50 -7.52 -0.86
C THR A 44 -47.54 -6.64 -1.66
N GLY A 45 -48.09 -5.88 -2.60
CA GLY A 45 -47.32 -5.04 -3.52
C GLY A 45 -46.50 -4.00 -2.77
N THR A 46 -45.18 -4.15 -2.81
CA THR A 46 -44.24 -3.06 -2.56
C THR A 46 -44.25 -2.16 -3.79
N GLU A 47 -44.76 -0.93 -3.64
CA GLU A 47 -44.43 0.17 -4.55
C GLU A 47 -42.89 0.25 -4.64
N ALA A 48 -42.35 0.02 -5.83
CA ALA A 48 -40.91 0.10 -6.05
C ALA A 48 -40.46 1.54 -5.78
N GLN A 49 -39.72 1.76 -4.69
CA GLN A 49 -39.11 3.07 -4.41
C GLN A 49 -38.26 3.46 -5.63
N ALA A 50 -38.70 4.49 -6.34
CA ALA A 50 -37.97 5.01 -7.49
C ALA A 50 -36.65 5.64 -7.01
N HIS A 51 -35.55 4.93 -7.20
CA HIS A 51 -34.22 5.44 -6.90
C HIS A 51 -33.82 6.50 -7.94
N PRO A 52 -33.20 7.63 -7.52
CA PRO A 52 -32.71 8.64 -8.44
C PRO A 52 -31.64 8.04 -9.38
N THR A 53 -31.58 8.55 -10.60
CA THR A 53 -30.63 8.11 -11.62
C THR A 53 -29.60 9.18 -11.93
N VAL A 54 -28.40 8.76 -12.31
CA VAL A 54 -27.32 9.66 -12.74
C VAL A 54 -26.49 8.99 -13.83
N LYS A 55 -26.01 9.81 -14.79
CA LYS A 55 -25.02 9.38 -15.78
C LYS A 55 -23.62 9.55 -15.19
N ILE A 56 -22.77 8.55 -15.38
CA ILE A 56 -21.40 8.54 -14.85
C ILE A 56 -20.42 8.96 -15.94
N ASP A 57 -19.65 10.02 -15.64
CA ASP A 57 -18.73 10.64 -16.59
C ASP A 57 -17.29 10.16 -16.40
N SER A 58 -16.88 9.90 -15.15
CA SER A 58 -15.49 9.57 -14.80
C SER A 58 -15.41 8.74 -13.51
N LEU A 59 -14.19 8.34 -13.12
CA LEU A 59 -13.91 7.76 -11.81
C LEU A 59 -13.03 8.71 -10.99
N ASP A 60 -13.22 8.72 -9.67
CA ASP A 60 -12.29 9.38 -8.75
C ASP A 60 -11.13 8.47 -8.33
N MET A 61 -10.23 8.97 -7.46
CA MET A 61 -9.08 8.22 -6.94
C MET A 61 -9.45 7.01 -6.06
N GLU A 62 -10.69 6.92 -5.61
CA GLU A 62 -11.22 5.78 -4.84
C GLU A 62 -11.97 4.78 -5.74
N ALA A 63 -11.93 5.00 -7.06
CA ALA A 63 -12.66 4.25 -8.08
C ALA A 63 -14.19 4.29 -7.91
N ARG A 64 -14.71 5.44 -7.47
CA ARG A 64 -16.16 5.72 -7.46
C ARG A 64 -16.56 6.43 -8.73
N GLY A 65 -17.70 6.05 -9.29
CA GLY A 65 -18.32 6.75 -10.41
C GLY A 65 -18.65 8.18 -10.04
N VAL A 66 -18.19 9.13 -10.83
CA VAL A 66 -18.51 10.55 -10.67
C VAL A 66 -19.50 10.94 -11.75
N GLY A 67 -20.70 11.33 -11.32
CA GLY A 67 -21.73 11.92 -12.18
C GLY A 67 -22.17 13.27 -11.66
N ARG A 68 -22.78 14.09 -12.51
CA ARG A 68 -23.37 15.37 -12.11
C ARG A 68 -24.86 15.38 -12.44
N LEU A 69 -25.67 15.85 -11.50
CA LEU A 69 -27.05 16.19 -11.79
C LEU A 69 -27.10 17.46 -12.64
N VAL A 70 -28.17 17.61 -13.41
CA VAL A 70 -28.44 18.82 -14.19
C VAL A 70 -29.54 19.59 -13.44
N ASN A 71 -29.30 20.87 -13.18
CA ASN A 71 -30.30 21.76 -12.58
C ASN A 71 -31.42 22.06 -13.60
N GLU A 72 -32.56 22.58 -13.14
CA GLU A 72 -33.70 22.92 -14.01
C GLU A 72 -33.34 23.95 -15.11
N ASP A 73 -32.34 24.80 -14.84
CA ASP A 73 -31.80 25.79 -15.77
C ASP A 73 -30.73 25.24 -16.74
N GLY A 74 -30.47 23.94 -16.70
CA GLY A 74 -29.47 23.27 -17.53
C GLY A 74 -28.03 23.40 -17.04
N THR A 75 -27.79 24.07 -15.91
CA THR A 75 -26.43 24.23 -15.36
C THR A 75 -25.95 22.95 -14.64
N PRO A 76 -24.61 22.74 -14.53
CA PRO A 76 -24.07 21.62 -13.76
C PRO A 76 -24.46 21.73 -12.30
N GLY A 77 -25.25 20.77 -11.84
CA GLY A 77 -25.69 20.66 -10.46
C GLY A 77 -24.72 19.90 -9.58
N LYS A 78 -25.31 19.27 -8.56
CA LYS A 78 -24.62 18.54 -7.50
C LYS A 78 -23.84 17.33 -8.04
N VAL A 79 -22.65 17.09 -7.47
CA VAL A 79 -21.80 15.94 -7.83
C VAL A 79 -22.22 14.70 -7.03
N ILE A 80 -22.39 13.57 -7.70
CA ILE A 80 -22.74 12.29 -7.07
C ILE A 80 -21.60 11.31 -7.25
N PHE A 81 -21.05 10.81 -6.13
CA PHE A 81 -20.06 9.75 -6.09
C PHE A 81 -20.75 8.41 -5.84
N VAL A 82 -20.76 7.51 -6.83
CA VAL A 82 -21.46 6.22 -6.78
C VAL A 82 -20.46 5.07 -6.74
N GLU A 83 -20.44 4.34 -5.62
CA GLU A 83 -19.61 3.14 -5.48
C GLU A 83 -20.12 2.01 -6.39
N GLY A 84 -19.21 1.43 -7.19
CA GLY A 84 -19.51 0.32 -8.09
C GLY A 84 -20.02 0.72 -9.48
N ALA A 85 -20.18 2.02 -9.74
CA ALA A 85 -20.58 2.55 -11.05
C ALA A 85 -19.36 2.95 -11.89
N LEU A 86 -19.47 2.80 -13.22
CA LEU A 86 -18.39 3.00 -14.18
C LEU A 86 -18.69 4.11 -15.19
N PRO A 87 -17.65 4.72 -15.81
CA PRO A 87 -17.86 5.72 -16.85
C PRO A 87 -18.66 5.18 -18.04
N GLY A 88 -19.58 6.01 -18.52
CA GLY A 88 -20.52 5.67 -19.60
C GLY A 88 -21.81 5.02 -19.13
N GLU A 89 -21.96 4.75 -17.82
CA GLU A 89 -23.18 4.15 -17.29
C GLU A 89 -24.27 5.16 -16.94
N THR A 90 -25.51 4.71 -17.04
CA THR A 90 -26.64 5.33 -16.34
C THR A 90 -27.05 4.40 -15.21
N VAL A 91 -27.00 4.90 -13.97
CA VAL A 91 -27.20 4.08 -12.79
C VAL A 91 -28.26 4.67 -11.87
N ALA A 92 -29.04 3.79 -11.24
CA ALA A 92 -29.87 4.14 -10.09
C ALA A 92 -29.03 4.00 -8.81
N TYR A 93 -29.11 4.97 -7.91
CA TYR A 93 -28.24 5.04 -6.73
C TYR A 93 -29.00 5.32 -5.44
N GLN A 94 -28.39 4.94 -4.31
CA GLN A 94 -28.89 5.24 -2.98
C GLN A 94 -27.82 5.99 -2.18
N SER A 95 -28.09 7.26 -1.84
CA SER A 95 -27.16 8.07 -1.06
C SER A 95 -27.11 7.61 0.39
N TYR A 96 -25.91 7.37 0.91
CA TYR A 96 -25.67 7.14 2.34
C TYR A 96 -25.08 8.37 3.04
N ARG A 97 -24.56 9.34 2.26
CA ARG A 97 -24.07 10.62 2.77
C ARG A 97 -24.44 11.75 1.82
N ARG A 98 -25.06 12.80 2.36
CA ARG A 98 -25.46 13.98 1.58
C ARG A 98 -24.82 15.24 2.16
N LYS A 99 -24.23 16.06 1.30
CA LYS A 99 -23.72 17.42 1.58
C LYS A 99 -24.31 18.38 0.54
N PRO A 100 -24.19 19.72 0.69
CA PRO A 100 -24.73 20.66 -0.28
C PRO A 100 -24.14 20.49 -1.69
N SER A 101 -22.81 20.37 -1.79
CA SER A 101 -22.10 20.28 -3.07
C SER A 101 -21.95 18.87 -3.62
N PHE A 102 -22.08 17.83 -2.78
CA PHE A 102 -21.91 16.44 -3.23
C PHE A 102 -22.72 15.41 -2.44
N GLU A 103 -22.89 14.23 -3.03
CA GLU A 103 -23.41 13.02 -2.36
C GLU A 103 -22.46 11.85 -2.52
N GLN A 104 -22.47 10.95 -1.53
CA GLN A 104 -21.89 9.63 -1.67
C GLN A 104 -22.99 8.58 -1.61
N ALA A 105 -22.94 7.65 -2.54
CA ALA A 105 -24.00 6.68 -2.80
C ALA A 105 -23.45 5.31 -3.14
N HIS A 106 -24.30 4.30 -2.96
CA HIS A 106 -24.09 2.96 -3.50
C HIS A 106 -24.92 2.76 -4.77
N LEU A 107 -24.38 2.00 -5.71
CA LEU A 107 -25.10 1.51 -6.87
C LEU A 107 -26.25 0.59 -6.44
N VAL A 108 -27.47 0.85 -6.93
CA VAL A 108 -28.63 -0.03 -6.75
C VAL A 108 -28.85 -0.85 -8.01
N GLU A 109 -28.87 -0.19 -9.17
CA GLU A 109 -29.15 -0.84 -10.46
C GLU A 109 -28.40 -0.14 -11.59
N VAL A 110 -27.85 -0.91 -12.52
CA VAL A 110 -27.29 -0.40 -13.77
C VAL A 110 -28.39 -0.38 -14.83
N ARG A 111 -28.85 0.80 -15.23
CA ARG A 111 -29.89 0.98 -16.27
C ARG A 111 -29.31 0.88 -17.68
N ALA A 112 -28.11 1.42 -17.86
CA ALA A 112 -27.31 1.27 -19.07
C ALA A 112 -25.88 0.94 -18.67
N SER A 113 -25.39 -0.22 -19.11
CA SER A 113 -24.06 -0.74 -18.73
C SER A 113 -22.96 -0.18 -19.61
N SER A 114 -21.78 0.02 -19.02
CA SER A 114 -20.56 0.35 -19.76
C SER A 114 -20.04 -0.88 -20.50
N VAL A 115 -19.44 -0.67 -21.66
CA VAL A 115 -18.72 -1.72 -22.41
C VAL A 115 -17.48 -2.24 -21.66
N MET A 116 -17.00 -1.48 -20.68
CA MET A 116 -15.85 -1.85 -19.85
C MET A 116 -16.25 -2.66 -18.62
N ARG A 117 -17.57 -2.83 -18.36
CA ARG A 117 -18.04 -3.61 -17.22
C ARG A 117 -17.80 -5.09 -17.47
N VAL A 118 -17.21 -5.76 -16.49
CA VAL A 118 -16.99 -7.21 -16.49
C VAL A 118 -17.56 -7.84 -15.22
N GLN A 119 -17.81 -9.15 -15.26
CA GLN A 119 -18.13 -9.89 -14.06
C GLN A 119 -16.87 -10.04 -13.19
N PRO A 120 -16.92 -9.68 -11.90
CA PRO A 120 -15.80 -9.88 -10.98
C PRO A 120 -15.34 -11.35 -10.94
N GLY A 121 -14.02 -11.57 -10.99
CA GLY A 121 -13.44 -12.92 -10.91
C GLY A 121 -13.42 -13.51 -9.48
N CYS A 122 -13.50 -12.68 -8.45
CA CYS A 122 -13.57 -13.11 -7.05
C CYS A 122 -15.02 -13.20 -6.57
N VAL A 123 -15.41 -14.35 -6.03
CA VAL A 123 -16.73 -14.57 -5.42
C VAL A 123 -16.98 -13.70 -4.18
N ASN A 124 -15.91 -13.22 -3.53
CA ASN A 124 -15.99 -12.36 -2.35
C ASN A 124 -16.02 -10.87 -2.71
N PHE A 125 -15.96 -10.51 -4.00
CA PHE A 125 -16.06 -9.12 -4.43
C PHE A 125 -17.42 -8.53 -4.06
N GLY A 126 -17.42 -7.27 -3.60
CA GLY A 126 -18.61 -6.60 -3.06
C GLY A 126 -18.75 -6.74 -1.54
N VAL A 127 -18.27 -7.84 -0.94
CA VAL A 127 -18.24 -8.04 0.52
C VAL A 127 -16.86 -7.74 1.10
N CYS A 128 -15.81 -8.35 0.53
CA CYS A 128 -14.42 -8.14 0.95
C CYS A 128 -13.95 -6.70 0.63
N GLY A 129 -13.26 -6.08 1.59
CA GLY A 129 -12.68 -4.74 1.46
C GLY A 129 -11.39 -4.66 0.64
N GLY A 130 -10.84 -5.79 0.18
CA GLY A 130 -9.52 -5.83 -0.46
C GLY A 130 -9.46 -5.30 -1.89
N CYS A 131 -10.54 -5.46 -2.67
CA CYS A 131 -10.60 -5.03 -4.08
C CYS A 131 -11.75 -4.04 -4.29
N SER A 132 -11.54 -3.04 -5.15
CA SER A 132 -12.55 -2.03 -5.49
C SER A 132 -12.94 -2.01 -6.96
N MET A 133 -12.14 -2.59 -7.87
CA MET A 133 -12.30 -2.39 -9.32
C MET A 133 -12.55 -3.67 -10.13
N GLN A 134 -12.82 -4.83 -9.51
CA GLN A 134 -12.97 -6.09 -10.29
C GLN A 134 -14.15 -6.11 -11.26
N HIS A 135 -15.11 -5.19 -11.11
CA HIS A 135 -16.24 -5.03 -12.04
C HIS A 135 -15.86 -4.22 -13.29
N LEU A 136 -14.62 -3.75 -13.40
CA LEU A 136 -14.07 -3.02 -14.53
C LEU A 136 -12.99 -3.86 -15.22
N ASP A 137 -12.99 -3.92 -16.55
CA ASP A 137 -11.96 -4.60 -17.34
C ASP A 137 -10.54 -4.14 -16.95
N ALA A 138 -9.59 -5.08 -16.86
CA ALA A 138 -8.25 -4.81 -16.37
C ALA A 138 -7.48 -3.76 -17.21
N ARG A 139 -7.69 -3.73 -18.54
CA ARG A 139 -7.06 -2.71 -19.40
C ARG A 139 -7.68 -1.34 -19.18
N ALA A 140 -9.00 -1.30 -18.97
CA ALA A 140 -9.68 -0.06 -18.59
C ALA A 140 -9.24 0.44 -17.21
N GLN A 141 -8.96 -0.44 -16.24
CA GLN A 141 -8.38 -0.05 -14.94
C GLN A 141 -7.06 0.71 -15.15
N LEU A 142 -6.16 0.20 -15.99
CA LEU A 142 -4.89 0.87 -16.30
C LEU A 142 -5.08 2.26 -16.91
N ALA A 143 -5.97 2.37 -17.90
CA ALA A 143 -6.25 3.64 -18.58
C ALA A 143 -6.79 4.69 -17.60
N ILE A 144 -7.68 4.28 -16.69
CA ILE A 144 -8.23 5.18 -15.67
C ILE A 144 -7.15 5.60 -14.67
N LYS A 145 -6.31 4.67 -14.19
CA LYS A 145 -5.21 5.01 -13.29
C LYS A 145 -4.24 6.01 -13.94
N GLN A 146 -3.94 5.81 -15.22
CA GLN A 146 -3.13 6.72 -16.03
C GLN A 146 -3.76 8.11 -16.10
N ARG A 147 -5.07 8.18 -16.34
CA ARG A 147 -5.81 9.45 -16.34
C ARG A 147 -5.78 10.15 -14.98
N VAL A 148 -5.92 9.40 -13.88
CA VAL A 148 -5.83 9.96 -12.52
C VAL A 148 -4.47 10.62 -12.28
N LEU A 149 -3.37 10.01 -12.72
CA LEU A 149 -2.04 10.61 -12.62
C LEU A 149 -1.96 11.93 -13.41
N GLU A 150 -2.40 11.92 -14.67
CA GLU A 150 -2.39 13.09 -15.54
C GLU A 150 -3.23 14.25 -14.98
N ASP A 151 -4.44 13.95 -14.48
CA ASP A 151 -5.32 14.95 -13.89
C ASP A 151 -4.71 15.54 -12.61
N ASN A 152 -4.05 14.74 -11.77
CA ASN A 152 -3.34 15.26 -10.58
C ASN A 152 -2.17 16.17 -10.98
N LEU A 153 -1.31 15.73 -11.90
CA LEU A 153 -0.19 16.54 -12.39
C LEU A 153 -0.66 17.89 -12.95
N TRP A 154 -1.73 17.88 -13.74
CA TRP A 154 -2.30 19.08 -14.33
C TRP A 154 -2.98 19.99 -13.30
N HIS A 155 -3.88 19.45 -12.49
CA HIS A 155 -4.74 20.26 -11.63
C HIS A 155 -4.04 20.70 -10.33
N LEU A 156 -3.20 19.85 -9.73
CA LEU A 156 -2.49 20.14 -8.49
C LEU A 156 -1.09 20.69 -8.75
N GLY A 157 -0.30 20.00 -9.57
CA GLY A 157 1.10 20.38 -9.84
C GLY A 157 1.25 21.52 -10.85
N LYS A 158 0.21 21.79 -11.66
CA LYS A 158 0.25 22.72 -12.80
C LYS A 158 1.38 22.37 -13.78
N VAL A 159 1.67 21.09 -13.94
CA VAL A 159 2.72 20.57 -14.82
C VAL A 159 2.13 19.56 -15.81
N ARG A 160 2.81 19.38 -16.94
CA ARG A 160 2.51 18.32 -17.90
C ARG A 160 3.78 17.59 -18.27
N PRO A 161 3.77 16.24 -18.29
CA PRO A 161 4.93 15.50 -18.75
C PRO A 161 5.13 15.72 -20.26
N GLU A 162 6.38 15.87 -20.67
CA GLU A 162 6.72 15.95 -22.10
C GLU A 162 6.44 14.62 -22.82
N MET A 163 6.61 13.50 -22.11
CA MET A 163 6.24 12.16 -22.59
C MET A 163 5.40 11.41 -21.55
N VAL A 164 4.22 10.96 -21.95
CA VAL A 164 3.43 10.00 -21.17
C VAL A 164 3.98 8.60 -21.43
N PHE A 165 4.50 7.93 -20.40
CA PHE A 165 5.03 6.59 -20.54
C PHE A 165 3.92 5.56 -20.68
N ARG A 166 4.21 4.48 -21.41
CA ARG A 166 3.35 3.30 -21.42
C ARG A 166 3.25 2.73 -19.99
N PRO A 167 2.04 2.43 -19.48
CA PRO A 167 1.86 1.83 -18.16
C PRO A 167 2.65 0.52 -17.99
N ILE A 168 3.25 0.35 -16.82
CA ILE A 168 3.79 -0.95 -16.41
C ILE A 168 2.64 -1.81 -15.89
N ALA A 169 2.47 -2.99 -16.49
CA ALA A 169 1.45 -3.96 -16.10
C ALA A 169 2.02 -5.38 -16.12
N GLY A 170 1.34 -6.28 -15.42
CA GLY A 170 1.72 -7.68 -15.27
C GLY A 170 0.47 -8.48 -14.90
N PRO A 171 0.60 -9.63 -14.22
CA PRO A 171 -0.56 -10.45 -13.89
C PRO A 171 -1.56 -9.71 -12.99
N ASP A 172 -2.83 -9.83 -13.34
CA ASP A 172 -3.94 -9.23 -12.59
C ASP A 172 -4.31 -10.04 -11.34
N TRP A 173 -3.93 -11.33 -11.33
CA TRP A 173 -4.26 -12.31 -10.28
C TRP A 173 -3.00 -12.98 -9.74
N GLY A 174 -3.09 -13.56 -8.53
CA GLY A 174 -1.97 -14.28 -7.92
C GLY A 174 -0.74 -13.44 -7.61
N TYR A 175 -0.83 -12.12 -7.67
CA TYR A 175 0.32 -11.21 -7.62
C TYR A 175 0.70 -10.79 -6.20
N ARG A 176 -0.20 -10.95 -5.22
CA ARG A 176 -0.07 -10.33 -3.91
C ARG A 176 0.74 -11.19 -2.96
N TYR A 177 2.04 -10.94 -2.92
CA TYR A 177 3.02 -11.70 -2.15
C TYR A 177 3.10 -11.24 -0.69
N ARG A 178 2.37 -10.19 -0.33
CA ARG A 178 2.22 -9.74 1.05
C ARG A 178 0.79 -9.46 1.42
N ALA A 179 0.39 -9.95 2.58
CA ALA A 179 -0.94 -9.71 3.11
C ALA A 179 -0.92 -9.66 4.63
N ARG A 180 -1.94 -8.98 5.18
CA ARG A 180 -2.28 -9.05 6.59
C ARG A 180 -3.67 -9.66 6.68
N LEU A 181 -3.74 -10.89 7.16
CA LEU A 181 -4.98 -11.63 7.34
C LEU A 181 -5.44 -11.43 8.78
N THR A 182 -6.66 -10.95 8.96
CA THR A 182 -7.33 -10.89 10.25
C THR A 182 -7.82 -12.28 10.62
N VAL A 183 -7.61 -12.63 11.89
CA VAL A 183 -8.08 -13.87 12.48
C VAL A 183 -9.13 -13.52 13.53
N ARG A 184 -10.29 -14.19 13.46
CA ARG A 184 -11.38 -13.99 14.41
C ARG A 184 -12.08 -15.30 14.69
N HIS A 185 -12.08 -15.75 15.94
CA HIS A 185 -12.95 -16.83 16.38
C HIS A 185 -14.37 -16.29 16.60
N VAL A 186 -15.35 -16.92 15.95
CA VAL A 186 -16.77 -16.54 16.03
C VAL A 186 -17.59 -17.78 16.38
N ALA A 187 -17.72 -18.07 17.68
CA ALA A 187 -18.43 -19.26 18.19
C ALA A 187 -19.84 -19.43 17.59
N LYS A 188 -20.58 -18.32 17.40
CA LYS A 188 -21.93 -18.34 16.80
C LYS A 188 -21.97 -18.73 15.31
N LYS A 189 -20.86 -18.55 14.57
CA LYS A 189 -20.71 -18.94 13.16
C LYS A 189 -19.98 -20.27 13.00
N GLY A 190 -19.78 -21.02 14.10
CA GLY A 190 -19.25 -22.37 14.08
C GLY A 190 -17.75 -22.48 13.78
N GLY A 191 -16.94 -21.43 13.99
CA GLY A 191 -15.49 -21.59 13.84
C GLY A 191 -14.66 -20.30 13.78
N VAL A 192 -13.44 -20.45 13.28
CA VAL A 192 -12.47 -19.38 13.06
C VAL A 192 -12.57 -18.85 11.64
N LEU A 193 -12.55 -17.54 11.51
CA LEU A 193 -12.42 -16.82 10.25
C LEU A 193 -10.99 -16.34 10.08
N VAL A 194 -10.42 -16.57 8.90
CA VAL A 194 -9.13 -16.04 8.46
C VAL A 194 -9.37 -15.38 7.10
N GLY A 195 -9.04 -14.09 6.99
CA GLY A 195 -9.28 -13.33 5.77
C GLY A 195 -9.07 -11.83 5.93
N PHE A 196 -9.64 -11.06 5.02
CA PHE A 196 -9.63 -9.59 5.10
C PHE A 196 -10.91 -9.06 5.75
N HIS A 197 -10.88 -7.80 6.17
CA HIS A 197 -12.08 -7.11 6.62
C HIS A 197 -13.09 -6.94 5.48
N GLU A 198 -14.37 -6.94 5.85
CA GLU A 198 -15.48 -6.50 5.01
C GLU A 198 -15.35 -5.00 4.68
N ARG A 199 -15.99 -4.56 3.60
CA ARG A 199 -15.98 -3.15 3.20
C ARG A 199 -16.52 -2.27 4.33
N LYS A 200 -15.72 -1.27 4.73
CA LYS A 200 -16.08 -0.27 5.76
C LYS A 200 -16.56 -0.90 7.08
N SER A 201 -16.05 -2.07 7.43
CA SER A 201 -16.49 -2.85 8.59
C SER A 201 -15.29 -3.47 9.29
N SER A 202 -15.40 -3.70 10.60
CA SER A 202 -14.42 -4.46 11.38
C SER A 202 -14.65 -5.98 11.32
N TYR A 203 -15.74 -6.42 10.70
CA TYR A 203 -16.02 -7.85 10.51
C TYR A 203 -15.06 -8.45 9.49
N VAL A 204 -14.71 -9.72 9.69
CA VAL A 204 -13.89 -10.49 8.76
C VAL A 204 -14.80 -11.12 7.74
N ALA A 205 -14.51 -10.90 6.45
CA ALA A 205 -15.25 -11.51 5.36
C ALA A 205 -15.02 -13.03 5.37
N ASP A 206 -16.12 -13.78 5.30
CA ASP A 206 -16.07 -15.25 5.26
C ASP A 206 -15.64 -15.75 3.87
N MET A 207 -14.33 -15.69 3.62
CA MET A 207 -13.73 -16.06 2.33
C MET A 207 -13.07 -17.43 2.37
N LYS A 208 -13.33 -18.24 1.33
CA LYS A 208 -12.70 -19.56 1.14
C LYS A 208 -11.48 -19.51 0.21
N SER A 209 -11.41 -18.47 -0.63
CA SER A 209 -10.36 -18.23 -1.61
C SER A 209 -10.09 -16.74 -1.72
N CYS A 210 -8.90 -16.38 -2.21
CA CYS A 210 -8.58 -15.02 -2.63
C CYS A 210 -7.72 -15.06 -3.89
N GLU A 211 -8.28 -14.60 -5.00
CA GLU A 211 -7.73 -14.76 -6.35
C GLU A 211 -6.54 -13.80 -6.61
N VAL A 212 -6.38 -12.75 -5.80
CA VAL A 212 -5.20 -11.88 -5.87
C VAL A 212 -4.00 -12.44 -5.10
N LEU A 213 -4.22 -13.37 -4.15
CA LEU A 213 -3.13 -14.08 -3.49
C LEU A 213 -2.60 -15.20 -4.39
N PRO A 214 -1.31 -15.55 -4.32
CA PRO A 214 -0.77 -16.71 -5.02
C PRO A 214 -1.61 -17.96 -4.78
N PRO A 215 -1.78 -18.86 -5.78
CA PRO A 215 -2.64 -20.03 -5.66
C PRO A 215 -2.36 -20.89 -4.42
N HIS A 216 -1.09 -21.10 -4.07
CA HIS A 216 -0.70 -21.88 -2.88
C HIS A 216 -1.11 -21.19 -1.57
N VAL A 217 -1.07 -19.86 -1.51
CA VAL A 217 -1.54 -19.09 -0.35
C VAL A 217 -3.05 -19.09 -0.26
N SER A 218 -3.75 -18.86 -1.38
CA SER A 218 -5.22 -18.88 -1.44
C SER A 218 -5.76 -20.23 -0.96
N ALA A 219 -5.12 -21.34 -1.38
CA ALA A 219 -5.46 -22.69 -0.95
C ALA A 219 -5.24 -22.93 0.56
N MET A 220 -4.38 -22.16 1.22
CA MET A 220 -4.13 -22.27 2.66
C MET A 220 -5.17 -21.56 3.54
N LEU A 221 -6.10 -20.77 2.99
CA LEU A 221 -7.06 -20.02 3.82
C LEU A 221 -7.93 -20.92 4.71
N LEU A 222 -8.46 -22.03 4.17
CA LEU A 222 -9.25 -22.99 4.94
C LEU A 222 -8.38 -23.82 5.91
N PRO A 223 -7.24 -24.40 5.48
CA PRO A 223 -6.30 -25.06 6.40
C PRO A 223 -5.83 -24.17 7.54
N LEU A 224 -5.62 -22.87 7.30
CA LEU A 224 -5.26 -21.93 8.36
C LEU A 224 -6.39 -21.79 9.38
N ARG A 225 -7.66 -21.74 8.96
CA ARG A 225 -8.80 -21.71 9.90
C ARG A 225 -8.82 -22.94 10.79
N GLU A 226 -8.58 -24.12 10.22
CA GLU A 226 -8.51 -25.39 10.96
C GLU A 226 -7.36 -25.40 11.94
N LEU A 227 -6.16 -24.98 11.49
CA LEU A 227 -4.98 -24.83 12.35
C LEU A 227 -5.30 -23.95 13.55
N VAL A 228 -5.78 -22.72 13.31
CA VAL A 228 -6.09 -21.77 14.39
C VAL A 228 -7.17 -22.34 15.32
N ALA A 229 -8.19 -23.01 14.80
CA ALA A 229 -9.24 -23.59 15.63
C ALA A 229 -8.72 -24.66 16.60
N GLY A 230 -7.66 -25.37 16.22
CA GLY A 230 -6.97 -26.37 17.03
C GLY A 230 -6.00 -25.79 18.07
N LEU A 231 -5.59 -24.52 17.93
CA LEU A 231 -4.68 -23.89 18.91
C LEU A 231 -5.40 -23.55 20.21
N SER A 232 -4.70 -23.72 21.33
CA SER A 232 -5.18 -23.33 22.66
C SER A 232 -5.41 -21.81 22.77
N ILE A 233 -4.65 -21.03 21.99
CA ILE A 233 -4.67 -19.56 21.98
C ILE A 233 -5.56 -18.94 20.87
N ARG A 234 -6.50 -19.70 20.31
CA ARG A 234 -7.32 -19.26 19.14
C ARG A 234 -8.05 -17.93 19.31
N ASP A 235 -8.46 -17.58 20.55
CA ASP A 235 -9.12 -16.32 20.88
C ASP A 235 -8.14 -15.16 21.13
N ARG A 236 -6.84 -15.46 21.11
CA ARG A 236 -5.72 -14.61 21.53
C ARG A 236 -4.66 -14.48 20.42
N MET A 237 -5.05 -14.75 19.18
CA MET A 237 -4.21 -14.62 17.99
C MET A 237 -4.97 -13.85 16.89
N PRO A 238 -4.96 -12.51 16.90
CA PRO A 238 -5.84 -11.70 16.05
C PRO A 238 -5.42 -11.59 14.58
N GLN A 239 -4.21 -12.04 14.21
CA GLN A 239 -3.63 -11.68 12.93
C GLN A 239 -2.55 -12.66 12.47
N ILE A 240 -2.50 -12.89 11.15
CA ILE A 240 -1.42 -13.56 10.45
C ILE A 240 -0.87 -12.61 9.38
N GLU A 241 0.39 -12.22 9.47
CA GLU A 241 1.07 -11.54 8.37
C GLU A 241 1.71 -12.56 7.43
N LEU A 242 1.59 -12.31 6.14
CA LEU A 242 2.08 -13.16 5.07
C LEU A 242 3.17 -12.42 4.30
N ALA A 243 4.29 -13.09 4.06
CA ALA A 243 5.30 -12.66 3.10
C ALA A 243 5.78 -13.87 2.27
N VAL A 244 5.64 -13.78 0.96
CA VAL A 244 6.07 -14.82 0.01
C VAL A 244 7.46 -14.46 -0.51
N GLY A 245 8.45 -15.29 -0.18
CA GLY A 245 9.79 -15.23 -0.76
C GLY A 245 9.91 -16.11 -2.00
N GLN A 246 11.13 -16.17 -2.53
CA GLN A 246 11.50 -17.01 -3.66
C GLN A 246 11.37 -18.51 -3.32
N ASP A 247 11.85 -18.91 -2.13
CA ASP A 247 11.98 -20.32 -1.74
C ASP A 247 11.00 -20.73 -0.63
N VAL A 248 10.54 -19.78 0.18
CA VAL A 248 9.68 -20.04 1.35
C VAL A 248 8.61 -18.97 1.49
N THR A 249 7.44 -19.37 2.02
CA THR A 249 6.39 -18.44 2.45
C THR A 249 6.44 -18.29 3.97
N ALA A 250 6.64 -17.07 4.45
CA ALA A 250 6.65 -16.77 5.88
C ALA A 250 5.26 -16.33 6.36
N LEU A 251 4.86 -16.86 7.52
CA LEU A 251 3.63 -16.54 8.24
C LEU A 251 3.99 -16.03 9.65
N VAL A 252 3.72 -14.76 9.94
CA VAL A 252 3.93 -14.17 11.26
C VAL A 252 2.63 -14.26 12.05
N LEU A 253 2.65 -15.02 13.15
CA LEU A 253 1.52 -15.15 14.05
C LEU A 253 1.60 -14.07 15.14
N ARG A 254 0.63 -13.16 15.17
CA ARG A 254 0.46 -12.23 16.29
C ARG A 254 -0.14 -13.00 17.46
N ILE A 255 0.68 -13.43 18.40
CA ILE A 255 0.23 -14.20 19.58
C ILE A 255 0.17 -13.30 20.82
N LEU A 256 -0.95 -13.31 21.54
CA LEU A 256 -1.10 -12.54 22.79
C LEU A 256 -0.83 -13.38 24.04
N GLU A 257 -0.66 -14.69 23.87
CA GLU A 257 -0.40 -15.68 24.91
C GLU A 257 0.65 -16.71 24.41
N PRO A 258 1.43 -17.33 25.31
CA PRO A 258 2.45 -18.30 24.93
C PRO A 258 1.84 -19.60 24.41
N LEU A 259 2.52 -20.22 23.43
CA LEU A 259 2.17 -21.53 22.89
C LEU A 259 2.57 -22.65 23.85
N ASN A 260 1.67 -23.61 24.09
CA ASN A 260 2.00 -24.87 24.74
C ASN A 260 2.66 -25.86 23.76
N ASP A 261 3.08 -27.04 24.23
CA ASP A 261 3.77 -28.02 23.38
C ASP A 261 2.88 -28.59 22.26
N ALA A 262 1.59 -28.83 22.52
CA ALA A 262 0.65 -29.29 21.51
C ALA A 262 0.44 -28.25 20.39
N ASP A 263 0.36 -26.96 20.75
CA ASP A 263 0.29 -25.86 19.79
C ASP A 263 1.54 -25.82 18.90
N ARG A 264 2.72 -26.00 19.51
CA ARG A 264 3.99 -26.02 18.78
C ARG A 264 4.05 -27.18 17.79
N ASP A 265 3.57 -28.35 18.17
CA ASP A 265 3.53 -29.52 17.30
C ASP A 265 2.55 -29.35 16.14
N LEU A 266 1.38 -28.74 16.38
CA LEU A 266 0.44 -28.36 15.32
C LEU A 266 1.08 -27.39 14.31
N LEU A 267 1.79 -26.37 14.80
CA LEU A 267 2.48 -25.41 13.94
C LEU A 267 3.60 -26.07 13.12
N ARG A 268 4.40 -26.97 13.72
CA ARG A 268 5.45 -27.71 13.00
C ARG A 268 4.87 -28.61 11.91
N ALA A 269 3.86 -29.41 12.25
CA ALA A 269 3.19 -30.28 11.29
C ALA A 269 2.56 -29.50 10.13
N PHE A 270 1.98 -28.34 10.41
CA PHE A 270 1.45 -27.46 9.37
C PHE A 270 2.56 -26.88 8.48
N ALA A 271 3.66 -26.42 9.09
CA ALA A 271 4.81 -25.89 8.36
C ALA A 271 5.40 -26.92 7.40
N ASP A 272 5.60 -28.15 7.85
CA ASP A 272 6.12 -29.24 7.03
C ASP A 272 5.16 -29.61 5.90
N ARG A 273 3.86 -29.69 6.18
CA ARG A 273 2.84 -30.05 5.20
C ARG A 273 2.68 -29.00 4.09
N HIS A 274 2.75 -27.72 4.45
CA HIS A 274 2.47 -26.61 3.54
C HIS A 274 3.72 -25.89 3.04
N ASN A 275 4.92 -26.34 3.45
CA ASN A 275 6.20 -25.71 3.14
C ASN A 275 6.21 -24.20 3.48
N VAL A 276 5.81 -23.87 4.71
CA VAL A 276 5.79 -22.50 5.24
C VAL A 276 6.73 -22.35 6.42
N GLN A 277 7.18 -21.11 6.65
CA GLN A 277 7.95 -20.73 7.82
C GLN A 277 7.11 -19.89 8.77
N PHE A 278 6.93 -20.37 10.00
CA PHE A 278 6.30 -19.60 11.05
C PHE A 278 7.28 -18.68 11.77
N TRP A 279 6.80 -17.48 12.04
CA TRP A 279 7.40 -16.49 12.92
C TRP A 279 6.38 -16.13 13.99
N LEU A 280 6.84 -15.74 15.19
CA LEU A 280 5.97 -15.36 16.29
C LEU A 280 6.17 -13.88 16.63
N GLN A 281 5.06 -13.20 16.90
CA GLN A 281 5.04 -11.81 17.35
C GLN A 281 4.26 -11.73 18.69
N PRO A 282 4.94 -11.85 19.84
CA PRO A 282 4.32 -11.80 21.15
C PRO A 282 3.91 -10.39 21.60
N LYS A 283 4.63 -9.34 21.18
CA LYS A 283 4.33 -7.94 21.52
C LYS A 283 4.33 -7.05 20.26
N GLY A 284 5.05 -5.93 20.29
CA GLY A 284 5.16 -5.00 19.17
C GLY A 284 5.92 -5.57 17.96
N PRO A 285 6.02 -4.80 16.87
CA PRO A 285 6.74 -5.19 15.64
C PRO A 285 8.17 -5.70 15.88
N ASP A 286 8.88 -5.15 16.86
CA ASP A 286 10.28 -5.50 17.15
C ASP A 286 10.45 -6.87 17.81
N THR A 287 9.36 -7.52 18.22
CA THR A 287 9.39 -8.83 18.88
C THR A 287 9.24 -10.02 17.93
N VAL A 288 9.28 -9.77 16.62
CA VAL A 288 9.13 -10.79 15.59
C VAL A 288 10.37 -11.68 15.54
N VAL A 289 10.17 -12.97 15.82
CA VAL A 289 11.24 -13.97 15.87
C VAL A 289 10.89 -15.22 15.05
N PRO A 290 11.87 -15.86 14.38
CA PRO A 290 11.62 -17.08 13.64
C PRO A 290 11.27 -18.21 14.62
N PHE A 291 10.33 -19.08 14.25
CA PHE A 291 9.93 -20.24 15.05
C PHE A 291 10.31 -21.55 14.38
N TYR A 292 9.80 -21.84 13.19
CA TYR A 292 10.07 -23.09 12.49
C TYR A 292 9.64 -23.03 11.01
N PRO A 293 10.41 -23.61 10.07
CA PRO A 293 11.78 -24.10 10.25
C PRO A 293 12.79 -22.94 10.29
N LEU A 294 13.97 -23.16 10.89
CA LEU A 294 14.98 -22.12 11.13
C LEU A 294 16.07 -22.04 10.03
N ASP A 295 16.11 -23.04 9.14
CA ASP A 295 17.09 -23.19 8.06
C ASP A 295 16.64 -22.53 6.74
N ARG A 296 15.49 -21.86 6.75
CA ARG A 296 14.93 -21.19 5.57
C ARG A 296 15.10 -19.68 5.68
N GLU A 297 15.53 -19.08 4.58
CA GLU A 297 15.72 -17.63 4.46
C GLU A 297 14.67 -17.04 3.52
N LEU A 298 13.97 -16.02 4.00
CA LEU A 298 13.04 -15.25 3.20
C LEU A 298 13.82 -14.24 2.35
N ALA A 299 13.74 -14.38 1.03
CA ALA A 299 14.42 -13.50 0.08
C ALA A 299 13.60 -13.33 -1.20
N TYR A 300 13.81 -12.24 -1.92
CA TYR A 300 13.43 -12.12 -3.33
C TYR A 300 14.66 -11.81 -4.17
N THR A 301 14.60 -12.07 -5.47
CA THR A 301 15.75 -11.86 -6.36
C THR A 301 15.46 -10.78 -7.39
N LEU A 302 16.52 -10.11 -7.83
CA LEU A 302 16.57 -9.17 -8.94
C LEU A 302 17.59 -9.69 -9.97
N PRO A 303 17.22 -10.69 -10.79
CA PRO A 303 18.20 -11.45 -11.59
C PRO A 303 18.99 -10.61 -12.59
N GLU A 304 18.37 -9.56 -13.14
CA GLU A 304 19.02 -8.65 -14.10
C GLU A 304 20.24 -7.92 -13.52
N PHE A 305 20.31 -7.80 -12.20
CA PHE A 305 21.40 -7.13 -11.49
C PHE A 305 22.25 -8.11 -10.68
N GLY A 306 21.97 -9.43 -10.76
CA GLY A 306 22.67 -10.43 -9.96
C GLY A 306 22.42 -10.30 -8.45
N ILE A 307 21.32 -9.66 -8.04
CA ILE A 307 21.04 -9.34 -6.63
C ILE A 307 20.03 -10.31 -6.03
N ARG A 308 20.29 -10.73 -4.80
CA ARG A 308 19.35 -11.41 -3.91
C ARG A 308 19.14 -10.53 -2.67
N MET A 309 17.88 -10.34 -2.29
CA MET A 309 17.46 -9.46 -1.22
C MET A 309 16.87 -10.28 -0.08
N PRO A 310 17.68 -10.76 0.88
CA PRO A 310 17.16 -11.22 2.16
C PRO A 310 16.34 -10.14 2.86
N PHE A 311 15.23 -10.53 3.47
CA PHE A 311 14.38 -9.60 4.22
C PHE A 311 13.64 -10.32 5.35
N LYS A 312 13.26 -9.58 6.40
CA LYS A 312 12.36 -10.10 7.43
C LYS A 312 10.91 -9.99 6.97
N PRO A 313 10.01 -10.88 7.41
CA PRO A 313 8.59 -10.82 7.04
C PRO A 313 7.90 -9.48 7.34
N THR A 314 8.40 -8.72 8.31
CA THR A 314 7.89 -7.40 8.70
C THR A 314 8.59 -6.20 8.06
N ASP A 315 9.76 -6.38 7.43
CA ASP A 315 10.43 -5.30 6.68
C ASP A 315 9.51 -4.85 5.54
N PHE A 316 9.51 -3.59 5.12
CA PHE A 316 8.70 -3.20 3.95
C PHE A 316 9.33 -3.74 2.65
N THR A 317 8.53 -4.42 1.83
CA THR A 317 8.89 -4.81 0.46
C THR A 317 7.68 -4.64 -0.45
N GLN A 318 7.92 -4.45 -1.75
CA GLN A 318 6.85 -4.31 -2.73
C GLN A 318 5.96 -5.55 -2.75
N VAL A 319 4.64 -5.35 -2.76
CA VAL A 319 3.68 -6.47 -2.63
C VAL A 319 3.66 -7.40 -3.83
N ASN A 320 4.21 -6.97 -4.97
CA ASN A 320 4.21 -7.68 -6.24
C ASN A 320 5.65 -7.72 -6.77
N HIS A 321 6.37 -8.80 -6.48
CA HIS A 321 7.79 -8.93 -6.83
C HIS A 321 8.03 -8.90 -8.35
N GLN A 322 7.06 -9.36 -9.14
CA GLN A 322 7.16 -9.35 -10.60
C GLN A 322 7.13 -7.92 -11.14
N ILE A 323 6.18 -7.10 -10.68
CA ILE A 323 6.10 -5.68 -11.06
C ILE A 323 7.27 -4.89 -10.48
N ASN A 324 7.70 -5.19 -9.24
CA ASN A 324 8.88 -4.55 -8.65
C ASN A 324 10.13 -4.71 -9.54
N ARG A 325 10.39 -5.92 -10.07
CA ARG A 325 11.53 -6.14 -11.00
C ARG A 325 11.45 -5.25 -12.24
N VAL A 326 10.26 -5.13 -12.83
CA VAL A 326 10.04 -4.28 -14.02
C VAL A 326 10.16 -2.79 -13.67
N LEU A 327 9.65 -2.39 -12.50
CA LEU A 327 9.77 -1.03 -11.98
C LEU A 327 11.23 -0.65 -11.76
N ILE A 328 12.02 -1.47 -11.05
CA ILE A 328 13.45 -1.22 -10.82
C ILE A 328 14.19 -1.07 -12.15
N LYS A 329 14.02 -2.04 -13.06
CA LYS A 329 14.63 -1.97 -14.40
C LYS A 329 14.27 -0.67 -15.12
N ARG A 330 12.99 -0.28 -15.09
CA ARG A 330 12.52 0.94 -15.75
C ARG A 330 13.08 2.20 -15.07
N ALA A 331 13.09 2.24 -13.75
CA ALA A 331 13.59 3.37 -12.97
C ALA A 331 15.08 3.60 -13.23
N LEU A 332 15.91 2.55 -13.15
CA LEU A 332 17.34 2.64 -13.42
C LEU A 332 17.62 3.09 -14.86
N ARG A 333 16.88 2.54 -15.85
CA ARG A 333 17.01 2.97 -17.26
C ARG A 333 16.61 4.43 -17.48
N LEU A 334 15.59 4.91 -16.76
CA LEU A 334 15.14 6.31 -16.85
C LEU A 334 16.08 7.26 -16.10
N LEU A 335 16.72 6.79 -15.03
CA LEU A 335 17.74 7.52 -14.29
C LEU A 335 18.99 7.70 -15.14
N ASP A 336 19.28 6.74 -16.02
CA ASP A 336 20.38 6.81 -16.99
C ASP A 336 21.74 7.08 -16.32
N ALA A 337 21.99 6.32 -15.26
CA ALA A 337 23.22 6.41 -14.48
C ALA A 337 24.44 6.00 -15.32
N GLN A 338 25.50 6.79 -15.22
CA GLN A 338 26.78 6.56 -15.87
C GLN A 338 27.79 5.97 -14.87
N PRO A 339 28.80 5.21 -15.34
CA PRO A 339 29.80 4.58 -14.46
C PRO A 339 30.57 5.54 -13.53
N GLY A 340 30.67 6.82 -13.91
CA GLY A 340 31.34 7.85 -13.10
C GLY A 340 30.45 8.53 -12.07
N ASP A 341 29.13 8.32 -12.12
CA ASP A 341 28.16 9.06 -11.32
C ASP A 341 28.19 8.67 -9.85
N ARG A 342 28.03 9.67 -8.99
CA ARG A 342 27.62 9.52 -7.60
C ARG A 342 26.09 9.55 -7.55
N LEU A 343 25.48 8.50 -7.00
CA LEU A 343 24.03 8.33 -7.01
C LEU A 343 23.46 8.47 -5.59
N LEU A 344 22.27 9.06 -5.46
CA LEU A 344 21.55 9.19 -4.19
C LEU A 344 20.21 8.47 -4.28
N ASP A 345 19.90 7.62 -3.31
CA ASP A 345 18.62 6.91 -3.17
C ASP A 345 17.94 7.35 -1.86
N LEU A 346 16.87 8.12 -1.98
CA LEU A 346 16.12 8.70 -0.86
C LEU A 346 14.90 7.83 -0.55
N PHE A 347 14.68 7.56 0.74
CA PHE A 347 13.68 6.60 1.25
C PHE A 347 14.02 5.17 0.81
N CYS A 348 15.30 4.81 0.88
CA CYS A 348 15.83 3.62 0.23
C CYS A 348 15.37 2.28 0.85
N GLY A 349 14.77 2.30 2.05
CA GLY A 349 14.30 1.11 2.75
C GLY A 349 15.43 0.10 2.96
N ILE A 350 15.23 -1.13 2.47
CA ILE A 350 16.22 -2.22 2.58
C ILE A 350 17.23 -2.25 1.41
N GLY A 351 17.28 -1.20 0.59
CA GLY A 351 18.16 -1.08 -0.58
C GLY A 351 17.57 -1.61 -1.88
N ASN A 352 16.24 -1.55 -2.06
CA ASN A 352 15.54 -2.10 -3.23
C ASN A 352 16.01 -1.49 -4.56
N PHE A 353 16.32 -0.19 -4.57
CA PHE A 353 16.93 0.50 -5.71
C PHE A 353 18.44 0.72 -5.52
N THR A 354 18.88 0.98 -4.29
CA THR A 354 20.29 1.27 -3.96
C THR A 354 21.24 0.18 -4.46
N LEU A 355 20.92 -1.09 -4.21
CA LEU A 355 21.81 -2.18 -4.58
C LEU A 355 21.87 -2.37 -6.10
N PRO A 356 20.74 -2.38 -6.86
CA PRO A 356 20.79 -2.33 -8.31
C PRO A 356 21.57 -1.13 -8.86
N LEU A 357 21.42 0.06 -8.29
CA LEU A 357 22.15 1.26 -8.72
C LEU A 357 23.67 1.11 -8.55
N ALA A 358 24.12 0.39 -7.50
CA ALA A 358 25.54 0.13 -7.26
C ALA A 358 26.20 -0.74 -8.35
N THR A 359 25.39 -1.44 -9.16
CA THR A 359 25.89 -2.17 -10.33
C THR A 359 26.18 -1.26 -11.53
N GLN A 360 25.69 -0.01 -11.53
CA GLN A 360 25.78 0.91 -12.67
C GLN A 360 26.64 2.15 -12.39
N GLY A 361 26.56 2.72 -11.19
CA GLY A 361 27.29 3.94 -10.80
C GLY A 361 28.67 3.69 -10.21
N ARG A 362 29.36 4.79 -9.88
CA ARG A 362 30.63 4.78 -9.13
C ARG A 362 30.39 4.40 -7.68
N GLU A 363 29.48 5.12 -7.03
CA GLU A 363 29.06 4.93 -5.64
C GLU A 363 27.61 5.34 -5.45
N VAL A 364 26.93 4.76 -4.46
CA VAL A 364 25.53 5.07 -4.13
C VAL A 364 25.39 5.35 -2.65
N MET A 365 24.71 6.44 -2.30
CA MET A 365 24.28 6.70 -0.93
C MET A 365 22.78 6.43 -0.80
N GLY A 366 22.39 5.53 0.11
CA GLY A 366 21.00 5.34 0.52
C GLY A 366 20.68 6.12 1.79
N ILE A 367 19.58 6.85 1.84
CA ILE A 367 19.09 7.51 3.05
C ILE A 367 17.71 6.96 3.42
N GLU A 368 17.55 6.57 4.68
CA GLU A 368 16.33 5.95 5.22
C GLU A 368 16.02 6.53 6.61
N GLY A 369 14.74 6.60 6.99
CA GLY A 369 14.31 7.13 8.31
C GLY A 369 14.37 6.10 9.44
N SER A 370 14.53 4.82 9.12
CA SER A 370 14.58 3.71 10.08
C SER A 370 15.97 3.11 10.22
N GLU A 371 16.51 3.09 11.44
CA GLU A 371 17.78 2.40 11.76
C GLU A 371 17.70 0.91 11.45
N ALA A 372 16.56 0.28 11.73
CA ALA A 372 16.36 -1.15 11.49
C ALA A 372 16.43 -1.50 9.98
N LEU A 373 15.82 -0.66 9.13
CA LEU A 373 15.89 -0.83 7.68
C LEU A 373 17.28 -0.48 7.14
N THR A 374 17.94 0.55 7.68
CA THR A 374 19.32 0.92 7.34
C THR A 374 20.29 -0.23 7.63
N ALA A 375 20.18 -0.85 8.82
CA ALA A 375 20.98 -2.03 9.17
C ALA A 375 20.68 -3.23 8.26
N ARG A 376 19.41 -3.40 7.84
CA ARG A 376 19.03 -4.43 6.86
C ARG A 376 19.65 -4.15 5.48
N ALA A 377 19.65 -2.89 5.05
CA ALA A 377 20.22 -2.49 3.76
C ALA A 377 21.74 -2.70 3.71
N LEU A 378 22.45 -2.38 4.81
CA LEU A 378 23.87 -2.70 4.98
C LEU A 378 24.13 -4.20 4.89
N ALA A 379 23.38 -5.02 5.62
CA ALA A 379 23.51 -6.48 5.55
C ALA A 379 23.23 -7.03 4.14
N ASN A 380 22.27 -6.44 3.41
CA ASN A 380 22.00 -6.81 2.02
C ASN A 380 23.15 -6.37 1.09
N ALA A 381 23.78 -5.23 1.34
CA ALA A 381 24.96 -4.82 0.58
C ALA A 381 26.13 -5.80 0.77
N ASP A 382 26.39 -6.20 2.03
CA ASP A 382 27.41 -7.20 2.36
C ASP A 382 27.11 -8.54 1.69
N TYR A 383 25.86 -9.01 1.79
CA TYR A 383 25.41 -10.27 1.18
C TYR A 383 25.67 -10.31 -0.33
N ASN A 384 25.48 -9.18 -1.01
CA ASN A 384 25.66 -9.08 -2.46
C ASN A 384 27.09 -8.63 -2.86
N GLY A 385 28.02 -8.48 -1.92
CA GLY A 385 29.39 -8.03 -2.19
C GLY A 385 29.50 -6.57 -2.67
N LEU A 386 28.48 -5.74 -2.39
CA LEU A 386 28.37 -4.36 -2.85
C LEU A 386 28.77 -3.31 -1.80
N ALA A 387 29.15 -3.73 -0.59
CA ALA A 387 29.48 -2.85 0.54
C ALA A 387 30.54 -1.78 0.22
N HIS A 388 31.48 -2.08 -0.68
CA HIS A 388 32.53 -1.13 -1.11
C HIS A 388 32.03 -0.03 -2.05
N LYS A 389 30.80 -0.13 -2.58
CA LYS A 389 30.17 0.86 -3.49
C LYS A 389 29.00 1.60 -2.87
N VAL A 390 28.50 1.15 -1.72
CA VAL A 390 27.31 1.73 -1.11
C VAL A 390 27.58 2.24 0.28
N ALA A 391 26.98 3.38 0.60
CA ALA A 391 26.90 3.91 1.95
C ALA A 391 25.43 4.09 2.32
N PHE A 392 25.10 3.95 3.61
CA PHE A 392 23.76 4.22 4.10
C PHE A 392 23.77 5.19 5.28
N ALA A 393 22.76 6.04 5.38
CA ALA A 393 22.57 6.97 6.49
C ALA A 393 21.12 6.92 6.99
N CYS A 394 20.95 6.91 8.32
CA CYS A 394 19.64 7.03 8.95
C CYS A 394 19.31 8.50 9.21
N ARG A 395 18.35 9.09 8.47
CA ARG A 395 17.91 10.49 8.64
C ARG A 395 16.42 10.64 8.35
N ASN A 396 15.76 11.54 9.09
CA ASN A 396 14.36 11.87 8.86
C ASN A 396 14.20 12.77 7.61
N LEU A 397 13.89 12.15 6.47
CA LEU A 397 13.69 12.86 5.19
C LEU A 397 12.44 13.76 5.14
N PHE A 398 11.56 13.71 6.15
CA PHE A 398 10.40 14.61 6.25
C PHE A 398 10.72 15.97 6.85
N GLU A 399 11.92 16.14 7.41
CA GLU A 399 12.34 17.35 8.12
C GLU A 399 13.66 17.93 7.57
N VAL A 400 14.15 17.41 6.43
CA VAL A 400 15.40 17.88 5.84
C VAL A 400 15.29 19.32 5.35
N THR A 401 16.39 20.05 5.51
CA THR A 401 16.57 21.42 5.05
C THR A 401 17.47 21.49 3.82
N ALA A 402 17.54 22.66 3.16
CA ALA A 402 18.53 22.92 2.11
C ALA A 402 19.97 22.70 2.61
N GLU A 403 20.29 23.11 3.83
CA GLU A 403 21.60 22.93 4.44
C GLU A 403 21.95 21.45 4.62
N ASP A 404 20.99 20.64 5.08
CA ASP A 404 21.17 19.20 5.22
C ASP A 404 21.49 18.51 3.90
N MET A 405 20.82 18.92 2.83
CA MET A 405 21.02 18.37 1.49
C MET A 405 22.34 18.86 0.87
N ALA A 406 22.71 20.13 1.08
CA ALA A 406 24.00 20.67 0.65
C ALA A 406 25.18 19.98 1.36
N ALA A 407 25.03 19.64 2.64
CA ALA A 407 26.07 18.98 3.43
C ALA A 407 26.40 17.56 2.93
N LEU A 408 25.49 16.90 2.21
CA LEU A 408 25.76 15.62 1.54
C LEU A 408 26.75 15.76 0.36
N GLY A 409 26.94 16.99 -0.13
CA GLY A 409 27.70 17.29 -1.34
C GLY A 409 26.94 16.92 -2.61
N ARG A 410 27.63 17.05 -3.75
CA ARG A 410 27.02 16.84 -5.06
C ARG A 410 26.84 15.36 -5.40
N PHE A 411 25.63 15.00 -5.78
CA PHE A 411 25.28 13.73 -6.43
C PHE A 411 24.72 14.02 -7.82
N ASP A 412 25.09 13.22 -8.80
CA ASP A 412 24.77 13.49 -10.20
C ASP A 412 23.29 13.19 -10.52
N ARG A 413 22.74 12.15 -9.89
CA ARG A 413 21.39 11.65 -10.17
C ARG A 413 20.74 11.06 -8.93
N TRP A 414 19.45 11.33 -8.74
CA TRP A 414 18.71 10.92 -7.54
C TRP A 414 17.55 9.99 -7.89
N LEU A 415 17.33 8.98 -7.05
CA LEU A 415 16.11 8.19 -6.99
C LEU A 415 15.37 8.53 -5.70
N VAL A 416 14.05 8.70 -5.80
CA VAL A 416 13.19 9.05 -4.66
C VAL A 416 11.97 8.12 -4.67
N ASP A 417 11.77 7.33 -3.60
CA ASP A 417 10.60 6.45 -3.43
C ASP A 417 9.94 6.67 -2.04
N PRO A 418 9.28 7.82 -1.82
CA PRO A 418 8.73 8.16 -0.52
C PRO A 418 7.42 7.40 -0.25
N PRO A 419 6.98 7.35 1.03
CA PRO A 419 5.66 6.85 1.35
C PRO A 419 4.55 7.82 0.88
N ARG A 420 3.30 7.56 1.31
CA ARG A 420 2.10 8.23 0.79
C ARG A 420 2.07 9.74 1.00
N GLU A 421 2.86 10.24 1.94
CA GLU A 421 3.04 11.65 2.29
C GLU A 421 3.83 12.44 1.23
N GLY A 422 4.59 11.75 0.37
CA GLY A 422 5.51 12.34 -0.60
C GLY A 422 6.81 12.85 0.02
N ALA A 423 7.63 13.53 -0.79
CA ALA A 423 8.94 14.04 -0.41
C ALA A 423 8.94 15.58 -0.39
N LEU A 424 7.97 16.15 0.33
CA LEU A 424 7.76 17.61 0.38
C LEU A 424 8.99 18.37 0.86
N ALA A 425 9.60 17.93 1.97
CA ALA A 425 10.78 18.59 2.55
C ALA A 425 11.97 18.53 1.60
N VAL A 426 12.23 17.37 0.99
CA VAL A 426 13.27 17.21 -0.05
C VAL A 426 13.03 18.14 -1.24
N SER A 427 11.78 18.25 -1.70
CA SER A 427 11.43 19.08 -2.86
C SER A 427 11.59 20.58 -2.55
N LYS A 428 11.23 21.02 -1.33
CA LYS A 428 11.49 22.38 -0.85
C LYS A 428 12.97 22.68 -0.70
N ALA A 429 13.74 21.76 -0.12
CA ALA A 429 15.19 21.89 0.02
C ALA A 429 15.87 22.06 -1.35
N LEU A 430 15.44 21.30 -2.36
CA LEU A 430 15.94 21.46 -3.74
C LEU A 430 15.55 22.82 -4.35
N ALA A 431 14.32 23.30 -4.11
CA ALA A 431 13.89 24.62 -4.57
C ALA A 431 14.72 25.75 -3.94
N GLU A 432 14.94 25.70 -2.62
CA GLU A 432 15.78 26.65 -1.90
C GLU A 432 17.23 26.64 -2.40
N LEU A 433 17.81 25.45 -2.61
CA LEU A 433 19.16 25.32 -3.19
C LEU A 433 19.26 25.86 -4.61
N ALA A 434 18.24 25.63 -5.45
CA ALA A 434 18.20 26.17 -6.81
C ALA A 434 18.17 27.71 -6.80
N GLN A 435 17.33 28.30 -5.96
CA GLN A 435 17.18 29.74 -5.81
C GLN A 435 18.44 30.40 -5.24
N ALA A 436 19.16 29.69 -4.37
CA ALA A 436 20.47 30.11 -3.86
C ALA A 436 21.62 29.94 -4.87
N GLY A 437 21.36 29.42 -6.08
CA GLY A 437 22.38 29.21 -7.10
C GLY A 437 23.35 28.07 -6.80
N SER A 438 22.92 27.08 -6.01
CA SER A 438 23.76 25.95 -5.63
C SER A 438 24.13 25.05 -6.83
N ASP A 439 25.34 24.52 -6.79
CA ASP A 439 25.89 23.57 -7.77
C ASP A 439 25.71 22.09 -7.36
N VAL A 440 25.11 21.83 -6.19
CA VAL A 440 24.93 20.46 -5.66
C VAL A 440 23.68 19.74 -6.17
N LEU A 441 22.78 20.44 -6.86
CA LEU A 441 21.55 19.83 -7.37
C LEU A 441 21.86 18.78 -8.45
N PRO A 442 21.13 17.64 -8.46
CA PRO A 442 21.33 16.60 -9.46
C PRO A 442 20.92 17.05 -10.86
N HIS A 443 21.50 16.41 -11.87
CA HIS A 443 21.09 16.59 -13.26
C HIS A 443 19.72 15.96 -13.53
N ARG A 444 19.41 14.86 -12.82
CA ARG A 444 18.22 14.06 -13.08
C ARG A 444 17.67 13.41 -11.80
N ILE A 445 16.35 13.40 -11.69
CA ILE A 445 15.63 12.76 -10.59
C ILE A 445 14.62 11.77 -11.18
N VAL A 446 14.66 10.52 -10.72
CA VAL A 446 13.57 9.56 -10.91
C VAL A 446 12.77 9.46 -9.62
N TYR A 447 11.48 9.76 -9.71
CA TYR A 447 10.57 9.79 -8.58
C TYR A 447 9.54 8.67 -8.74
N VAL A 448 9.52 7.72 -7.82
CA VAL A 448 8.51 6.67 -7.69
C VAL A 448 7.50 7.08 -6.61
N SER A 449 6.21 6.84 -6.80
CA SER A 449 5.20 7.24 -5.83
C SER A 449 3.95 6.38 -5.85
N CYS A 450 3.50 6.00 -4.66
CA CYS A 450 2.22 5.33 -4.43
C CYS A 450 1.02 6.29 -4.29
N ASN A 451 1.25 7.61 -4.41
CA ASN A 451 0.21 8.63 -4.29
C ASN A 451 0.36 9.74 -5.36
N PRO A 452 -0.48 9.76 -6.40
CA PRO A 452 -0.34 10.73 -7.50
C PRO A 452 -0.58 12.18 -7.05
N ALA A 453 -1.35 12.42 -5.97
CA ALA A 453 -1.64 13.77 -5.51
C ALA A 453 -0.41 14.43 -4.86
N THR A 454 0.32 13.69 -4.02
CA THR A 454 1.55 14.20 -3.39
C THR A 454 2.69 14.27 -4.40
N LEU A 455 2.80 13.30 -5.31
CA LEU A 455 3.71 13.40 -6.46
C LEU A 455 3.45 14.67 -7.27
N ALA A 456 2.18 15.01 -7.56
CA ALA A 456 1.86 16.22 -8.32
C ALA A 456 2.23 17.51 -7.58
N ARG A 457 2.00 17.59 -6.26
CA ARG A 457 2.45 18.70 -5.42
C ARG A 457 3.97 18.86 -5.50
N ASP A 458 4.70 17.77 -5.29
CA ASP A 458 6.17 17.76 -5.25
C ASP A 458 6.75 18.09 -6.64
N ALA A 459 6.15 17.57 -7.70
CA ALA A 459 6.48 17.90 -9.09
C ALA A 459 6.32 19.40 -9.40
N GLY A 460 5.29 20.04 -8.84
CA GLY A 460 5.09 21.48 -8.98
C GLY A 460 6.27 22.27 -8.41
N LEU A 461 6.74 21.93 -7.21
CA LEU A 461 7.91 22.57 -6.60
C LEU A 461 9.17 22.35 -7.44
N LEU A 462 9.41 21.11 -7.87
CA LEU A 462 10.61 20.77 -8.66
C LEU A 462 10.65 21.55 -9.99
N VAL A 463 9.51 21.70 -10.66
CA VAL A 463 9.44 22.37 -11.97
C VAL A 463 9.42 23.88 -11.84
N HIS A 464 8.55 24.43 -10.98
CA HIS A 464 8.34 25.88 -10.92
C HIS A 464 9.37 26.61 -10.07
N GLU A 465 10.00 25.93 -9.11
CA GLU A 465 10.90 26.57 -8.14
C GLU A 465 12.32 26.01 -8.15
N ALA A 466 12.52 24.73 -8.49
CA ALA A 466 13.84 24.10 -8.52
C ALA A 466 14.49 24.02 -9.93
N GLY A 467 13.81 24.51 -10.97
CA GLY A 467 14.35 24.61 -12.33
C GLY A 467 14.43 23.31 -13.13
N TYR A 468 13.60 22.32 -12.78
CA TYR A 468 13.52 21.06 -13.54
C TYR A 468 12.42 21.09 -14.61
N ARG A 469 12.52 20.17 -15.56
CA ARG A 469 11.47 19.85 -16.53
C ARG A 469 10.94 18.46 -16.26
N LEU A 470 9.61 18.28 -16.27
CA LEU A 470 8.98 16.97 -16.17
C LEU A 470 9.08 16.25 -17.53
N ARG A 471 10.15 15.49 -17.73
CA ARG A 471 10.46 14.80 -19.00
C ARG A 471 9.48 13.68 -19.31
N GLY A 472 8.98 13.01 -18.29
CA GLY A 472 7.90 12.06 -18.50
C GLY A 472 7.35 11.47 -17.22
N ALA A 473 6.15 10.91 -17.34
CA ALA A 473 5.47 10.26 -16.23
C ALA A 473 4.56 9.12 -16.73
N GLY A 474 4.32 8.12 -15.88
CA GLY A 474 3.38 7.04 -16.18
C GLY A 474 3.07 6.19 -14.96
N VAL A 475 2.03 5.36 -15.08
CA VAL A 475 1.59 4.52 -13.97
C VAL A 475 2.21 3.13 -13.96
N VAL A 476 2.26 2.56 -12.76
CA VAL A 476 2.69 1.21 -12.47
C VAL A 476 1.52 0.49 -11.82
N ASN A 477 1.07 -0.63 -12.40
CA ASN A 477 -0.03 -1.38 -11.83
C ASN A 477 0.48 -2.36 -10.78
N MET A 478 0.95 -1.83 -9.65
CA MET A 478 1.42 -2.61 -8.51
C MET A 478 0.28 -3.37 -7.82
N PHE A 479 -0.94 -2.80 -7.88
CA PHE A 479 -2.14 -3.32 -7.21
C PHE A 479 -3.35 -3.42 -8.18
N PRO A 480 -3.35 -4.37 -9.13
CA PRO A 480 -4.53 -4.67 -9.94
C PRO A 480 -5.80 -4.85 -9.09
N HIS A 481 -6.94 -4.43 -9.63
CA HIS A 481 -8.27 -4.51 -8.99
C HIS A 481 -8.50 -3.60 -7.78
N THR A 482 -7.54 -2.74 -7.48
CA THR A 482 -7.67 -1.69 -6.46
C THR A 482 -7.51 -0.32 -7.09
N SER A 483 -7.99 0.71 -6.40
CA SER A 483 -7.86 2.10 -6.82
C SER A 483 -6.47 2.70 -6.59
N HIS A 484 -5.53 1.95 -6.00
CA HIS A 484 -4.17 2.45 -5.80
C HIS A 484 -3.49 2.71 -7.14
N VAL A 485 -2.83 3.87 -7.22
CA VAL A 485 -2.09 4.34 -8.38
C VAL A 485 -0.63 4.52 -7.98
N GLU A 486 0.20 3.55 -8.36
CA GLU A 486 1.64 3.70 -8.30
C GLU A 486 2.11 4.42 -9.57
N SER A 487 3.09 5.29 -9.46
CA SER A 487 3.52 6.20 -10.52
C SER A 487 5.04 6.32 -10.56
N ILE A 488 5.58 6.61 -11.74
CA ILE A 488 6.97 6.98 -11.94
C ILE A 488 7.04 8.27 -12.75
N ALA A 489 7.89 9.21 -12.34
CA ALA A 489 8.14 10.48 -13.00
C ALA A 489 9.65 10.73 -13.14
N VAL A 490 10.02 11.45 -14.20
CA VAL A 490 11.41 11.82 -14.49
C VAL A 490 11.51 13.33 -14.60
N PHE A 491 12.40 13.90 -13.81
CA PHE A 491 12.74 15.31 -13.81
C PHE A 491 14.17 15.47 -14.30
N GLU A 492 14.39 16.41 -15.20
CA GLU A 492 15.71 16.74 -15.74
C GLU A 492 15.94 18.23 -15.58
N ARG A 493 17.12 18.60 -15.07
CA ARG A 493 17.48 20.01 -14.88
C ARG A 493 17.63 20.67 -16.24
N ALA A 494 17.04 21.86 -16.39
CA ALA A 494 17.01 22.59 -17.66
C ALA A 494 18.38 23.12 -18.09
#